data_AF-A0A3D4TF95-F1
#
_entry.id   AF-A0A3D4TF95-F1
#
_cell.length_a   1.000
_cell.length_b   1.000
_cell.length_c   1.000
_cell.angle_alpha   90.00
_cell.angle_beta   90.00
_cell.angle_gamma   90.00
#
_symmetry.space_group_name_H-M   'P 1'
#
loop_
_entity.id
_entity.type
_entity.pdbx_description
1 polymer ?
#
loop_
_entity_poly.entity_id
_entity_poly.type
_entity_poly.pdbx_seq_one_letter_code
_entity_poly.pdbx_strand_id
1 'polypeptide(L)'
;MAQKRQQYMRWLIGLITLVIASYLLSNLYLRYDLTAEKRYTLSASTVQLLKDIDTLSEGGVDITVFLDGDLPADYRKLSASTEELLNNFKQLSGGMINVKFEKPGESLDDTARLA
;
A
#
# COMPACT_ATOMS: atom_id res chain seq x y z
N MET A 1 -16.73 -9.45 48.92
CA MET A 1 -17.16 -8.85 47.63
C MET A 1 -16.13 -7.88 47.02
N ALA A 2 -15.40 -7.09 47.81
CA ALA A 2 -14.41 -6.12 47.32
C ALA A 2 -13.24 -6.72 46.51
N GLN A 3 -12.68 -7.86 46.92
CA GLN A 3 -11.55 -8.49 46.21
C GLN A 3 -11.93 -8.98 44.81
N LYS A 4 -13.10 -9.61 44.64
CA LYS A 4 -13.58 -10.04 43.30
C LYS A 4 -13.79 -8.84 42.38
N ARG A 5 -14.34 -7.73 42.89
CA ARG A 5 -14.52 -6.48 42.14
C ARG A 5 -13.18 -5.87 41.70
N GLN A 6 -12.17 -5.85 42.58
CA GLN A 6 -10.82 -5.39 42.20
C GLN A 6 -10.17 -6.27 41.13
N GLN A 7 -10.39 -7.58 41.18
CA GLN A 7 -9.89 -8.50 40.17
C GLN A 7 -10.54 -8.27 38.80
N TYR A 8 -11.88 -8.14 38.74
CA TYR A 8 -12.56 -7.78 37.49
C TYR A 8 -12.12 -6.42 36.95
N MET A 9 -11.85 -5.45 37.82
CA MET A 9 -11.38 -4.13 37.41
C MET A 9 -9.96 -4.19 36.82
N ARG A 10 -9.06 -5.02 37.37
CA ARG A 10 -7.73 -5.27 36.78
C ARG A 10 -7.84 -5.95 35.41
N TRP A 11 -8.71 -6.94 35.26
CA TRP A 11 -8.95 -7.60 33.97
C TRP A 11 -9.53 -6.64 32.93
N LEU A 12 -10.49 -5.80 33.33
CA LEU A 12 -11.07 -4.78 32.46
C LEU A 12 -10.01 -3.78 31.98
N ILE A 13 -9.16 -3.28 32.89
CA ILE A 13 -8.06 -2.38 32.54
C ILE A 13 -7.09 -3.08 31.57
N GLY A 14 -6.69 -4.32 31.85
CA GLY A 14 -5.81 -5.09 30.97
C GLY A 14 -6.40 -5.28 29.57
N LEU A 15 -7.69 -5.59 29.49
CA LEU A 15 -8.40 -5.72 28.21
C LEU A 15 -8.42 -4.40 27.44
N ILE A 16 -8.74 -3.29 28.10
CA ILE A 16 -8.75 -1.95 27.49
C ILE A 16 -7.35 -1.59 26.98
N THR A 17 -6.30 -1.83 27.76
CA THR A 17 -4.92 -1.57 27.34
C THR A 17 -4.55 -2.40 26.12
N LEU A 18 -4.92 -3.68 26.06
CA LEU A 18 -4.67 -4.53 24.90
C LEU A 18 -5.40 -4.04 23.65
N VAL A 19 -6.66 -3.62 23.78
CA VAL A 19 -7.44 -3.08 22.65
C VAL A 19 -6.80 -1.80 22.11
N ILE A 20 -6.41 -0.86 22.99
CA ILE A 20 -5.75 0.39 22.59
C ILE A 20 -4.41 0.10 21.92
N ALA A 21 -3.59 -0.78 22.51
CA ALA A 21 -2.30 -1.15 21.94
C ALA A 21 -2.48 -1.77 20.55
N SER A 22 -3.41 -2.72 20.40
CA SER A 22 -3.69 -3.37 19.11
C SER A 22 -4.13 -2.37 18.06
N TYR A 23 -4.97 -1.38 18.43
CA TYR A 23 -5.39 -0.33 17.52
C TYR A 23 -4.20 0.53 17.06
N LEU A 24 -3.33 0.96 17.98
CA LEU A 24 -2.15 1.74 17.63
C LEU A 24 -1.19 0.97 16.73
N LEU A 25 -0.92 -0.31 17.05
CA LEU A 25 -0.08 -1.20 16.25
C LEU A 25 -0.66 -1.48 14.85
N SER A 26 -1.99 -1.53 14.71
CA SER A 26 -2.63 -1.77 13.40
C SER A 26 -2.38 -0.65 12.38
N ASN A 27 -2.06 0.56 12.86
CA ASN A 27 -1.73 1.69 12.01
C ASN A 27 -0.23 1.75 11.66
N LEU A 28 0.61 0.93 12.30
CA LEU A 28 2.04 0.88 12.07
C LEU A 28 2.38 -0.22 11.05
N TYR A 29 2.54 0.19 9.79
CA TYR A 29 3.09 -0.68 8.74
C TYR A 29 4.63 -0.61 8.76
N LEU A 30 5.25 -1.52 9.51
CA LEU A 30 6.72 -1.66 9.52
C LEU A 30 7.14 -2.68 8.47
N ARG A 31 7.79 -2.21 7.40
CA ARG A 31 8.38 -3.08 6.36
C ARG A 31 9.90 -2.93 6.39
N TYR A 32 10.59 -4.01 6.76
CA TYR A 32 12.04 -4.05 6.75
C TYR A 32 12.54 -4.83 5.53
N ASP A 33 13.38 -4.18 4.73
CA ASP A 33 14.08 -4.84 3.63
C ASP A 33 15.29 -5.61 4.18
N LEU A 34 15.23 -6.94 4.11
CA LEU A 34 16.28 -7.85 4.58
C LEU A 34 17.34 -8.15 3.49
N THR A 35 17.21 -7.56 2.31
CA THR A 35 18.22 -7.74 1.27
C THR A 35 19.48 -6.95 1.59
N ALA A 36 20.65 -7.54 1.28
CA ALA A 36 21.95 -6.92 1.55
C ALA A 36 22.09 -5.55 0.86
N GLU A 37 21.57 -5.44 -0.38
CA GLU A 37 21.64 -4.25 -1.22
C GLU A 37 20.46 -3.30 -1.05
N LYS A 38 19.50 -3.60 -0.15
CA LYS A 38 18.28 -2.78 0.05
C LYS A 38 17.49 -2.53 -1.24
N ARG A 39 17.43 -3.53 -2.12
CA ARG A 39 16.85 -3.42 -3.48
C ARG A 39 15.33 -3.14 -3.51
N TYR A 40 14.64 -3.29 -2.38
CA TYR A 40 13.21 -3.02 -2.20
C TYR A 40 12.96 -1.79 -1.31
N THR A 41 14.01 -1.04 -1.01
CA THR A 41 13.97 0.22 -0.27
C THR A 41 14.07 1.38 -1.25
N LEU A 42 13.20 2.37 -1.10
CA LEU A 42 13.22 3.56 -1.94
C LEU A 42 14.36 4.49 -1.55
N SER A 43 14.90 5.20 -2.53
CA SER A 43 15.88 6.24 -2.27
C SER A 43 15.27 7.38 -1.46
N ALA A 44 16.09 8.07 -0.67
CA ALA A 44 15.62 9.20 0.15
C ALA A 44 14.95 10.31 -0.69
N SER A 45 15.47 10.57 -1.90
CA SER A 45 14.89 11.55 -2.82
C SER A 45 13.52 11.11 -3.33
N THR A 46 13.33 9.83 -3.65
CA THR A 46 12.02 9.29 -4.04
C THR A 46 11.02 9.41 -2.89
N VAL A 47 11.42 9.10 -1.66
CA VAL A 47 10.55 9.24 -0.49
C VAL A 47 10.11 10.69 -0.29
N GLN A 48 11.05 11.64 -0.42
CA GLN A 48 10.73 13.06 -0.29
C GLN A 48 9.77 13.52 -1.40
N LEU A 49 10.05 13.14 -2.64
CA LEU A 49 9.18 13.46 -3.78
C LEU A 49 7.74 12.96 -3.58
N LEU A 50 7.58 11.74 -3.07
CA LEU A 50 6.26 11.15 -2.82
C LEU A 50 5.53 11.87 -1.69
N LYS A 51 6.23 12.29 -0.64
CA LYS A 51 5.65 13.03 0.49
C LYS A 51 5.18 14.42 0.10
N ASP A 52 5.93 15.08 -0.79
CA ASP A 52 5.64 16.45 -1.25
C ASP A 52 4.75 16.47 -2.51
N ILE A 53 4.21 15.32 -2.93
CA ILE A 53 3.51 15.18 -4.21
C ILE A 53 2.26 16.05 -4.31
N ASP A 54 1.62 16.35 -3.18
CA ASP A 54 0.48 17.24 -3.06
C ASP A 54 0.82 18.69 -3.42
N THR A 55 2.04 19.13 -3.12
CA THR A 55 2.56 20.44 -3.55
C THR A 55 2.94 20.47 -5.04
N LEU A 56 3.19 19.30 -5.62
CA LEU A 56 3.65 19.15 -7.01
C LEU A 56 2.52 18.84 -8.00
N SER A 57 1.42 18.25 -7.53
CA SER A 57 0.24 17.91 -8.33
C SER A 57 -1.04 18.13 -7.53
N GLU A 58 -1.79 19.18 -7.87
CA GLU A 58 -3.04 19.55 -7.19
C GLU A 58 -4.15 18.49 -7.34
N GLY A 59 -4.06 17.59 -8.33
CA GLY A 59 -5.05 16.54 -8.62
C GLY A 59 -4.61 15.12 -8.28
N GLY A 60 -3.44 14.94 -7.66
CA GLY A 60 -2.82 13.61 -7.51
C GLY A 60 -2.21 13.10 -8.83
N VAL A 61 -1.82 11.83 -8.85
CA VAL A 61 -1.20 11.18 -10.02
C VAL A 61 -1.91 9.87 -10.31
N ASP A 62 -2.46 9.75 -11.52
CA ASP A 62 -3.08 8.53 -12.01
C ASP A 62 -2.07 7.72 -12.84
N ILE A 63 -1.90 6.45 -12.49
CA ILE A 63 -0.98 5.52 -13.15
C ILE A 63 -1.78 4.32 -13.67
N THR A 64 -1.84 4.16 -14.99
CA THR A 64 -2.41 2.97 -15.64
C THR A 64 -1.30 2.01 -16.03
N VAL A 65 -1.39 0.76 -15.57
CA VAL A 65 -0.42 -0.31 -15.83
C VAL A 65 -1.05 -1.37 -16.71
N PHE A 66 -0.49 -1.58 -17.89
CA PHE A 66 -0.98 -2.55 -18.88
C PHE A 66 -0.37 -3.95 -18.70
N LEU A 67 -0.33 -4.42 -17.45
CA LEU A 67 0.20 -5.73 -17.08
C LEU A 67 -0.90 -6.58 -16.42
N ASP A 68 -2.03 -6.73 -17.12
CA ASP A 68 -3.16 -7.54 -16.67
C ASP A 68 -3.69 -8.44 -17.81
N GLY A 69 -4.48 -9.46 -17.43
CA GLY A 69 -5.01 -10.48 -18.32
C GLY A 69 -4.17 -11.76 -18.37
N ASP A 70 -4.20 -12.46 -19.52
CA ASP A 70 -3.47 -13.71 -19.71
C ASP A 70 -2.00 -13.44 -20.05
N LEU A 71 -1.22 -13.22 -18.99
CA LEU A 71 0.21 -12.92 -19.08
C LEU A 71 1.06 -14.19 -18.97
N PRO A 72 2.15 -14.32 -19.75
CA PRO A 72 3.17 -15.34 -19.51
C PRO A 72 3.79 -15.21 -18.10
N ALA A 73 4.42 -16.29 -17.61
CA ALA A 73 4.93 -16.37 -16.24
C ALA A 73 5.85 -15.21 -15.84
N ASP A 74 6.75 -14.80 -16.72
CA ASP A 74 7.70 -13.71 -16.46
C ASP A 74 6.99 -12.36 -16.31
N TYR A 75 5.95 -12.11 -17.12
CA TYR A 75 5.16 -10.88 -17.05
C TYR A 75 4.24 -10.86 -15.83
N ARG A 76 3.75 -12.00 -15.36
CA ARG A 76 3.01 -12.06 -14.08
C ARG A 76 3.90 -11.66 -12.91
N LYS A 77 5.16 -12.10 -12.90
CA LYS A 77 6.13 -11.70 -11.87
C LYS A 77 6.43 -10.20 -11.93
N LEU A 78 6.58 -9.65 -13.14
CA LEU A 78 6.74 -8.21 -13.34
C LEU A 78 5.52 -7.45 -12.83
N SER A 79 4.31 -7.87 -13.21
CA SER A 79 3.04 -7.26 -12.78
C SER A 79 2.96 -7.18 -11.25
N ALA A 80 3.18 -8.30 -10.56
CA ALA A 80 3.18 -8.34 -9.09
C ALA A 80 4.26 -7.43 -8.47
N SER A 81 5.46 -7.38 -9.06
CA SER A 81 6.54 -6.53 -8.55
C SER A 81 6.23 -5.04 -8.74
N THR A 82 5.62 -4.68 -9.88
CA THR A 82 5.17 -3.32 -10.18
C THR A 82 4.03 -2.92 -9.26
N GLU A 83 3.07 -3.80 -9.02
CA GLU A 83 1.97 -3.58 -8.08
C GLU A 83 2.49 -3.30 -6.67
N GLU A 84 3.43 -4.12 -6.18
CA GLU A 84 4.03 -3.91 -4.86
C GLU A 84 4.74 -2.56 -4.75
N LEU A 85 5.48 -2.16 -5.79
CA LEU A 85 6.18 -0.88 -5.85
C LEU A 85 5.21 0.30 -5.82
N LEU A 86 4.17 0.27 -6.67
CA LEU A 86 3.21 1.36 -6.78
C LEU A 86 2.31 1.46 -5.54
N ASN A 87 2.03 0.34 -4.87
CA ASN A 87 1.37 0.35 -3.56
C ASN A 87 2.24 1.02 -2.49
N ASN A 88 3.55 0.82 -2.51
CA ASN A 88 4.47 1.53 -1.63
C ASN A 88 4.44 3.04 -1.91
N PHE A 89 4.42 3.43 -3.19
CA PHE A 89 4.32 4.85 -3.58
C PHE A 89 3.03 5.49 -3.06
N LYS A 90 1.88 4.84 -3.28
CA LYS A 90 0.57 5.29 -2.80
C LYS A 90 0.52 5.47 -1.29
N GLN A 91 1.14 4.57 -0.53
CA GLN A 91 1.21 4.68 0.93
C GLN A 91 2.06 5.87 1.37
N LEU A 92 3.24 6.04 0.77
CA LEU A 92 4.13 7.16 1.09
C LEU A 92 3.59 8.51 0.67
N SER A 93 2.78 8.53 -0.39
CA SER A 93 2.16 9.74 -0.93
C SER A 93 0.85 10.14 -0.25
N GLY A 94 0.48 9.50 0.86
CA GLY A 94 -0.77 9.79 1.58
C GLY A 94 -2.04 9.53 0.77
N GLY A 95 -2.00 8.63 -0.22
CA GLY A 95 -3.14 8.32 -1.08
C GLY A 95 -3.27 9.17 -2.35
N MET A 96 -2.34 10.09 -2.62
CA MET A 96 -2.34 10.93 -3.83
C MET A 96 -2.04 10.20 -5.14
N ILE A 97 -1.68 8.92 -5.10
CA ILE A 97 -1.40 8.11 -6.28
C ILE A 97 -2.52 7.08 -6.46
N ASN A 98 -3.19 7.14 -7.61
CA ASN A 98 -4.15 6.14 -8.02
C ASN A 98 -3.51 5.21 -9.04
N VAL A 99 -3.67 3.92 -8.84
CA VAL A 99 -3.07 2.89 -9.69
C VAL A 99 -4.20 2.03 -10.23
N LYS A 100 -4.23 1.85 -11.54
CA LYS A 100 -5.17 0.96 -12.23
C LYS A 100 -4.38 -0.03 -13.08
N PHE A 101 -4.64 -1.32 -12.89
CA PHE A 101 -4.17 -2.35 -13.81
C PHE A 101 -5.27 -2.60 -14.84
N GLU A 102 -4.89 -2.74 -16.10
CA GLU A 102 -5.84 -2.95 -17.20
C GLU A 102 -5.23 -3.87 -18.27
N LYS A 103 -6.06 -4.73 -18.87
CA LYS A 103 -5.62 -5.47 -20.04
C LYS A 103 -5.45 -4.48 -21.22
N PRO A 104 -4.36 -4.57 -22.00
CA PRO A 104 -4.19 -3.74 -23.18
C PRO A 104 -5.43 -3.78 -24.09
N GLY A 105 -5.96 -2.59 -24.40
CA GLY A 105 -7.13 -2.44 -25.26
C GLY A 105 -8.48 -2.72 -24.60
N GLU A 106 -8.55 -2.96 -23.29
CA GLU A 106 -9.81 -3.21 -22.59
C GLU A 106 -10.78 -2.03 -22.66
N SER A 107 -10.25 -0.81 -22.47
CA SER A 107 -10.96 0.47 -22.57
C SER A 107 -11.17 1.01 -24.00
N LEU A 108 -10.69 0.32 -25.03
CA LEU A 108 -10.86 0.75 -26.41
C LEU A 108 -12.23 0.32 -26.97
N ASP A 109 -12.83 1.18 -27.79
CA ASP A 109 -14.02 0.86 -28.57
C ASP A 109 -13.75 -0.31 -29.54
N ASP A 110 -14.77 -1.12 -29.82
CA ASP A 110 -14.64 -2.33 -30.63
C ASP A 110 -14.05 -2.05 -32.03
N THR A 111 -14.34 -0.88 -32.59
CA THR A 111 -13.76 -0.44 -33.88
C THR A 111 -12.25 -0.24 -33.80
N ALA A 112 -11.75 0.27 -32.68
CA ALA A 112 -10.33 0.53 -32.45
C ALA A 112 -9.54 -0.74 -32.04
N ARG A 113 -10.23 -1.80 -31.61
CA ARG A 113 -9.63 -3.09 -31.26
C ARG A 113 -9.34 -3.97 -32.48
N LEU A 114 -10.01 -3.71 -33.60
CA LEU A 114 -9.96 -4.51 -34.83
C LEU A 114 -9.08 -3.89 -35.93
N ALA A 115 -8.56 -2.68 -35.72
CA ALA A 115 -7.65 -1.96 -36.62
C ALA A 115 -6.18 -2.33 -36.34
#